data_AF-A0A6L6F5N9-F1
#
_entry.id   AF-A0A6L6F5N9-F1
#
_cell.length_a   1.000
_cell.length_b   1.000
_cell.length_c   1.000
_cell.angle_alpha   90.00
_cell.angle_beta   90.00
_cell.angle_gamma   90.00
#
_symmetry.space_group_name_H-M   'P 1'
#
loop_
_entity.id
_entity.type
_entity.pdbx_description
1 polymer ?
#
loop_
_entity_poly.entity_id
_entity_poly.type
_entity_poly.pdbx_seq_one_letter_code
_entity_poly.pdbx_strand_id
1 'polypeptide(L)' 'MGSILKGLEAAVDQGRLPVSTKILGPLLIANGNSRIILTTPVEHGEELIRLIHEFQRKRSASRKLLSNLRIDPYSLTR' A
#
# COMPACT_ATOMS: atom_id res chain seq x y z
N MET A 1 -11.30 11.10 9.99
CA MET A 1 -10.29 10.90 8.91
C MET A 1 -10.12 9.40 8.70
N GLY A 2 -10.60 8.83 7.59
CA GLY A 2 -10.47 7.40 7.34
C GLY A 2 -9.01 6.97 7.24
N SER A 3 -8.64 5.89 7.93
CA SER A 3 -7.29 5.33 7.85
C SER A 3 -6.99 4.91 6.41
N ILE A 4 -5.73 5.04 5.98
CA ILE A 4 -5.27 4.55 4.66
C ILE A 4 -5.65 3.07 4.49
N LEU A 5 -5.60 2.30 5.58
CA LEU A 5 -6.06 0.92 5.63
C LEU A 5 -7.49 0.73 5.11
N LYS A 6 -8.46 1.50 5.61
CA LYS A 6 -9.86 1.42 5.16
C LYS A 6 -10.00 1.73 3.66
N GLY A 7 -9.17 2.65 3.16
CA GLY A 7 -9.13 2.96 1.72
C GLY A 7 -8.58 1.81 0.88
N LEU A 8 -7.62 1.05 1.40
CA LEU A 8 -7.06 -0.13 0.75
C LEU A 8 -8.04 -1.32 0.80
N GLU A 9 -8.67 -1.56 1.94
CA GLU A 9 -9.75 -2.56 2.09
C GLU A 9 -10.88 -2.30 1.09
N ALA A 10 -11.39 -1.06 1.05
CA ALA A 10 -12.42 -0.68 0.08
C ALA A 10 -11.96 -0.81 -1.38
N ALA A 11 -10.66 -0.66 -1.67
CA ALA A 11 -10.13 -0.85 -3.02
C ALA A 11 -10.07 -2.33 -3.41
N VAL A 12 -9.86 -3.25 -2.46
CA VAL A 12 -10.00 -4.70 -2.69
C VAL A 12 -11.47 -5.03 -2.97
N ASP A 13 -12.39 -4.56 -2.12
CA ASP A 13 -13.83 -4.84 -2.26
C ASP A 13 -14.41 -4.31 -3.58
N GLN A 14 -13.89 -3.18 -4.08
CA GLN A 14 -14.30 -2.57 -5.34
C GLN A 14 -13.60 -3.17 -6.57
N GLY A 15 -12.77 -4.20 -6.41
CA GLY A 15 -12.02 -4.83 -7.49
C GLY A 15 -10.98 -3.91 -8.15
N ARG A 16 -10.52 -2.87 -7.44
CA ARG A 16 -9.46 -1.98 -7.91
C ARG A 16 -8.07 -2.52 -7.57
N LEU A 17 -7.97 -3.29 -6.49
CA LEU A 17 -6.81 -4.11 -6.17
C LEU A 17 -7.07 -5.54 -6.63
N PRO A 18 -6.01 -6.29 -7.01
CA PRO A 18 -6.14 -7.73 -7.21
C PRO A 18 -6.76 -8.38 -5.98
N VAL A 19 -7.81 -9.18 -6.14
CA VAL A 19 -8.52 -9.85 -5.03
C VAL A 19 -7.59 -10.74 -4.20
N SER A 20 -6.53 -11.25 -4.83
CA SER A 20 -5.46 -12.01 -4.20
C SER A 20 -4.54 -11.18 -3.30
N THR A 21 -4.70 -9.86 -3.26
CA THR A 21 -3.87 -8.96 -2.46
C THR A 21 -4.20 -9.13 -0.98
N LYS A 22 -3.21 -9.58 -0.21
CA LYS A 22 -3.28 -9.61 1.25
C LYS A 22 -2.73 -8.32 1.82
N ILE A 23 -3.48 -7.72 2.73
CA ILE A 23 -3.09 -6.53 3.48
C ILE A 23 -2.65 -6.99 4.87
N LEU A 24 -1.42 -6.67 5.26
CA LEU A 24 -0.88 -6.95 6.60
C LEU A 24 -0.57 -5.64 7.31
N GLY A 25 -0.90 -5.56 8.60
CA GLY A 25 -0.75 -4.35 9.42
C GLY A 25 -2.09 -3.70 9.78
N PRO A 26 -2.09 -2.47 10.33
CA PRO A 26 -0.96 -1.56 10.44
C PRO A 26 -0.07 -1.93 11.62
N LEU A 27 1.23 -2.10 11.37
CA LEU A 27 2.23 -2.30 12.41
C LEU A 27 2.80 -0.95 12.82
N LEU A 28 2.64 -0.58 14.08
CA LEU A 28 3.32 0.60 14.65
C LEU A 28 4.83 0.40 14.54
N ILE A 29 5.50 1.35 13.91
CA ILE A 29 6.96 1.42 13.85
C ILE A 29 7.42 2.62 14.68
N ALA A 30 8.71 2.66 15.01
CA ALA A 30 9.30 3.76 15.76
C ALA A 30 8.96 5.12 15.12
N ASN A 31 8.94 6.16 15.97
CA ASN A 31 8.68 7.55 15.58
C ASN A 31 7.24 7.83 15.13
N GLY A 32 6.25 7.09 15.65
CA GLY A 32 4.82 7.37 15.44
C GLY A 32 4.30 7.03 14.04
N ASN A 33 5.12 6.37 13.22
CA ASN A 33 4.72 5.91 11.90
C ASN A 33 4.06 4.53 11.98
N SER A 34 3.24 4.20 10.99
CA SER A 34 2.66 2.86 10.84
C SER A 34 3.06 2.27 9.50
N ARG A 35 3.36 0.97 9.48
CA ARG A 35 3.70 0.20 8.29
C ARG A 35 2.52 -0.68 7.89
N ILE A 36 2.17 -0.64 6.61
CA ILE A 36 1.23 -1.56 5.98
C ILE A 36 2.03 -2.32 4.92
N ILE A 37 1.86 -3.64 4.87
CA ILE A 37 2.48 -4.50 3.86
C ILE A 37 1.38 -5.00 2.94
N LEU A 38 1.58 -4.85 1.64
CA LEU A 38 0.70 -5.38 0.60
C LEU A 38 1.46 -6.50 -0.11
N THR A 39 0.83 -7.66 -0.21
CA THR A 39 1.40 -8.82 -0.91
C THR A 39 0.38 -9.39 -1.87
N THR A 40 0.79 -9.74 -3.08
CA THR A 40 -0.06 -10.35 -4.10
C THR A 40 0.78 -11.36 -4.90
N PRO A 41 0.19 -12.38 -5.55
CA PRO A 41 0.91 -13.25 -6.47
C PRO A 41 1.65 -12.43 -7.54
N VAL A 42 2.78 -12.94 -8.00
CA VAL A 42 3.69 -12.22 -8.91
C VAL A 42 2.98 -11.84 -10.21
N GLU A 43 2.07 -12.68 -10.70
CA GLU A 43 1.26 -12.37 -11.90
C GLU A 43 0.41 -11.09 -11.77
N HIS A 44 0.09 -10.68 -10.53
CA HIS A 44 -0.71 -9.49 -10.22
C HIS A 44 0.15 -8.31 -9.72
N GLY A 45 1.48 -8.45 -9.67
CA GLY A 45 2.38 -7.45 -9.09
C GLY A 45 2.31 -6.10 -9.81
N GLU A 46 2.30 -6.10 -11.14
CA GLU A 46 2.25 -4.88 -11.95
C GLU A 46 0.96 -4.07 -11.71
N GLU A 47 -0.18 -4.76 -11.54
CA GLU A 47 -1.46 -4.11 -11.23
C GLU A 47 -1.43 -3.42 -9.86
N LEU A 48 -0.88 -4.09 -8.85
CA LEU A 48 -0.67 -3.53 -7.52
C LEU A 48 0.26 -2.30 -7.57
N ILE A 49 1.39 -2.39 -8.27
CA ILE A 49 2.36 -1.29 -8.40
C ILE A 49 1.71 -0.07 -9.05
N ARG A 50 0.98 -0.26 -10.16
CA ARG A 50 0.27 0.82 -10.86
C ARG A 50 -0.72 1.53 -9.95
N LEU A 51 -1.50 0.78 -9.17
CA LEU A 51 -2.48 1.36 -8.25
C LEU A 51 -1.80 2.19 -7.16
N ILE A 52 -0.72 1.68 -6.56
CA ILE A 52 -0.04 2.40 -5.48
C ILE A 52 0.65 3.67 -6.03
N HIS A 53 1.18 3.61 -7.25
CA HIS A 53 1.71 4.78 -7.94
C HIS A 53 0.61 5.82 -8.23
N GLU A 54 -0.55 5.39 -8.74
CA GLU A 54 -1.75 6.24 -8.91
C GLU A 54 -2.18 6.90 -7.60
N PHE A 55 -2.19 6.14 -6.51
CA PHE A 55 -2.56 6.62 -5.18
C PHE A 55 -1.59 7.72 -4.69
N GLN A 56 -0.28 7.48 -4.80
CA GLN A 56 0.76 8.48 -4.49
C GLN A 56 0.58 9.75 -5.34
N ARG A 57 0.37 9.59 -6.65
CA ARG A 57 0.15 10.70 -7.59
C ARG A 57 -1.05 11.56 -7.20
N LYS A 58 -2.20 10.94 -6.88
CA LYS A 58 -3.42 11.66 -6.44
C LYS A 58 -3.21 12.38 -5.11
N ARG A 59 -2.46 11.80 -4.17
CA ARG A 59 -2.10 12.45 -2.90
C ARG A 59 -1.19 13.65 -3.09
N SER A 60 -0.18 13.52 -3.96
CA SER A 60 0.73 14.60 -4.34
C SER A 60 -0.04 15.79 -4.91
N ALA A 61 -0.90 15.54 -5.91
CA ALA A 61 -1.75 16.56 -6.51
C ALA A 61 -2.68 17.24 -5.48
N SER A 62 -3.12 16.50 -4.47
CA SER A 62 -3.97 17.00 -3.39
C SER A 62 -3.19 17.61 -2.21
N ARG A 63 -1.86 17.74 -2.30
CA ARG A 63 -0.95 18.21 -1.23
C ARG A 63 -1.10 17.45 0.10
N LYS A 64 -1.52 16.19 0.04
CA LYS A 64 -1.59 15.32 1.23
C LYS A 64 -0.21 14.71 1.49
N LEU A 65 0.08 14.42 2.76
CA LEU A 65 1.32 13.75 3.16
C LEU A 65 1.52 12.47 2.35
N LEU A 66 2.68 12.32 1.70
CA LEU A 66 3.02 11.16 0.90
C LEU A 66 3.46 9.99 1.81
N SER A 67 3.14 8.78 1.38
CA SER A 67 3.56 7.57 2.07
C SER A 67 4.95 7.16 1.56
N ASN A 68 5.83 6.71 2.45
CA ASN A 68 7.08 6.09 2.02
C ASN A 68 6.76 4.71 1.43
N LEU A 69 7.09 4.51 0.15
CA LEU A 69 6.80 3.29 -0.60
C LEU A 69 8.08 2.49 -0.85
N ARG A 70 8.00 1.18 -0.64
CA ARG A 70 9.05 0.23 -1.02
C ARG A 70 8.38 -0.92 -1.78
N ILE A 71 8.85 -1.17 -3.00
CA ILE A 71 8.39 -2.27 -3.87
C ILE A 71 9.52 -3.29 -3.92
N ASP A 72 9.17 -4.57 -3.74
CA ASP A 72 10.11 -5.69 -3.65
C ASP A 72 11.36 -5.41 -2.81
N PRO A 73 11.21 -4.93 -1.56
CA PRO A 73 12.37 -4.61 -0.74
C PRO A 73 13.01 -5.92 -0.27
N TYR A 74 14.06 -6.36 -0.94
CA TYR A 74 14.95 -7.31 -0.30
C TYR A 74 15.66 -6.59 0.85
N SER A 75 15.33 -6.97 2.08
CA SER A 75 16.21 -6.76 3.23
C SER A 75 16.48 -8.10 3.87
N LEU A 76 17.51 -8.77 3.36
CA LEU A 76 18.24 -9.78 4.10
C LEU A 76 18.99 -9.05 5.21
N THR A 77 18.47 -9.11 6.43
CA THR A 77 19.19 -8.64 7.62
C THR A 77 19.63 -9.88 8.39
N ARG A 78 20.94 -9.94 8.68
CA ARG A 78 21.63 -11.05 9.33
C ARG A 78 21.32 -11.11 10.82
#